data_AF-A0A925PPY0-F1
#
_entry.id   AF-A0A925PPY0-F1
#
_cell.length_a   1.000
_cell.length_b   1.000
_cell.length_c   1.000
_cell.angle_alpha   90.00
_cell.angle_beta   90.00
_cell.angle_gamma   90.00
#
_symmetry.space_group_name_H-M   'P 1'
#
loop_
_entity.id
_entity.type
_entity.pdbx_description
1 polymer ?
#
loop_
_entity_poly.entity_id
_entity_poly.type
_entity_poly.pdbx_seq_one_letter_code
_entity_poly.pdbx_strand_id
1 'polypeptide(L)'
;MIFAPPLSTWLAYGIAATFITSAVTAAIVALRSSLPFAIAGPDPTTVAVTATLVGALMTRLVDQGVPDDLLAPVAIIMALSAALAGILLCGLGLARAGGAIRFIPYPVIGGFLGATGCLMVSGAVRVITDHGIAISDMD
;
A
#
# COMPACT_ATOMS: atom_id res chain seq x y z
N MET A 1 -7.24 6.17 -3.45
CA MET A 1 -6.79 5.68 -4.76
C MET A 1 -5.55 6.46 -5.14
N ILE A 2 -4.42 5.81 -5.42
CA ILE A 2 -3.16 6.50 -5.82
C ILE A 2 -3.32 7.21 -7.18
N PHE A 3 -4.14 6.65 -8.07
CA PHE A 3 -4.41 7.19 -9.40
C PHE A 3 -5.80 7.85 -9.43
N ALA A 4 -5.88 9.11 -8.97
CA ALA A 4 -7.05 9.97 -9.16
C ALA A 4 -6.88 10.81 -10.46
N PRO A 5 -7.95 11.39 -11.05
CA PRO A 5 -7.82 12.28 -12.22
C PRO A 5 -6.85 13.42 -11.88
N PRO A 6 -5.74 13.64 -12.65
CA PRO A 6 -5.50 13.42 -14.08
C PRO A 6 -4.62 12.20 -14.47
N LEU A 7 -4.31 11.30 -13.53
CA LEU A 7 -3.38 10.17 -13.75
C LEU A 7 -4.07 8.90 -14.30
N SER A 8 -5.34 9.00 -14.75
CA SER A 8 -6.15 7.86 -15.17
C SER A 8 -5.60 7.12 -16.40
N THR A 9 -4.87 7.79 -17.29
CA THR A 9 -4.20 7.17 -18.45
C THR A 9 -3.15 6.14 -18.04
N TRP A 10 -2.58 6.26 -16.84
CA TRP A 10 -1.51 5.39 -16.33
C TRP A 10 -2.02 4.27 -15.42
N LEU A 11 -3.34 4.18 -15.24
CA LEU A 11 -3.98 3.19 -14.37
C LEU A 11 -3.70 1.77 -14.88
N ALA A 12 -3.75 1.55 -16.20
CA ALA A 12 -3.40 0.26 -16.80
C ALA A 12 -1.92 -0.12 -16.55
N TYR A 13 -1.02 0.87 -16.57
CA TYR A 13 0.40 0.67 -16.29
C TYR A 13 0.63 0.34 -14.81
N GLY A 14 -0.08 1.02 -13.90
CA GLY A 14 -0.05 0.73 -12.46
C GLY A 14 -0.57 -0.66 -12.12
N ILE A 15 -1.65 -1.12 -12.78
CA ILE A 15 -2.18 -2.48 -12.61
C ILE A 15 -1.13 -3.51 -13.06
N ALA A 16 -0.58 -3.35 -14.26
CA ALA A 16 0.45 -4.25 -14.79
C ALA A 16 1.69 -4.31 -13.87
N ALA A 17 2.17 -3.15 -13.41
CA ALA A 17 3.29 -3.05 -12.49
C ALA A 17 3.01 -3.75 -11.15
N THR A 18 1.78 -3.65 -10.64
CA THR A 18 1.38 -4.32 -9.38
C THR A 18 1.38 -5.84 -9.54
N PHE A 19 0.85 -6.36 -10.64
CA PHE A 19 0.87 -7.80 -10.94
C PHE A 19 2.30 -8.33 -11.09
N ILE A 20 3.15 -7.65 -11.85
CA ILE A 20 4.55 -8.05 -12.05
C ILE A 20 5.30 -8.02 -10.71
N THR A 21 5.15 -6.94 -9.94
CA THR A 21 5.81 -6.80 -8.64
C THR A 21 5.31 -7.85 -7.64
N SER A 22 4.01 -8.14 -7.61
CA SER A 22 3.45 -9.17 -6.74
C SER A 22 3.94 -10.55 -7.13
N ALA A 23 4.03 -10.87 -8.42
CA ALA A 23 4.56 -12.15 -8.90
C ALA A 23 6.04 -12.32 -8.54
N VAL A 24 6.85 -11.28 -8.74
CA VAL A 24 8.28 -11.29 -8.42
C VAL A 24 8.51 -11.40 -6.91
N THR A 25 7.80 -10.61 -6.11
CA THR A 25 7.92 -10.66 -4.63
C THR A 25 7.40 -11.97 -4.06
N ALA A 26 6.28 -12.51 -4.58
CA ALA A 26 5.78 -13.83 -4.19
C ALA A 26 6.78 -14.94 -4.54
N ALA A 27 7.42 -14.88 -5.73
CA ALA A 27 8.46 -15.84 -6.09
C ALA A 27 9.66 -15.76 -5.14
N ILE A 28 10.17 -14.56 -4.86
CA ILE A 28 11.29 -14.35 -3.94
C ILE A 28 10.93 -14.86 -2.53
N VAL A 29 9.73 -14.58 -2.04
CA VAL A 29 9.25 -15.06 -0.73
C VAL A 29 9.09 -16.58 -0.74
N ALA A 30 8.52 -17.18 -1.77
CA ALA A 30 8.42 -18.64 -1.87
C ALA A 30 9.79 -19.33 -1.86
N LEU A 31 10.81 -18.72 -2.47
CA LEU A 31 12.18 -19.25 -2.54
C LEU A 31 13.02 -18.99 -1.28
N ARG A 32 12.83 -17.86 -0.58
CA ARG A 32 13.64 -17.46 0.59
C ARG A 32 12.95 -17.60 1.95
N SER A 33 11.64 -17.79 1.99
CA SER A 33 10.88 -17.82 3.25
C SER A 33 11.02 -19.17 3.95
N SER A 34 11.29 -19.11 5.25
CA SER A 34 11.25 -20.25 6.18
C SER A 34 9.85 -20.46 6.79
N LEU A 35 8.85 -19.65 6.40
CA LEU A 35 7.47 -19.74 6.86
C LEU A 35 6.56 -20.25 5.73
N PRO A 36 5.92 -21.42 5.89
CA PRO A 36 5.14 -22.07 4.82
C PRO A 36 3.84 -21.33 4.43
N PHE A 37 3.44 -20.30 5.18
CA PHE A 37 2.21 -19.53 4.98
C PHE A 37 2.44 -18.06 4.61
N ALA A 38 3.68 -17.66 4.30
CA ALA A 38 3.98 -16.28 3.93
C ALA A 38 3.46 -15.96 2.53
N ILE A 39 2.50 -15.03 2.44
CA ILE A 39 1.96 -14.51 1.18
C ILE A 39 2.51 -13.09 0.98
N ALA A 40 3.29 -12.89 -0.07
CA ALA A 40 3.71 -11.55 -0.49
C ALA A 40 2.62 -10.96 -1.39
N GLY A 41 2.14 -9.78 -1.04
CA GLY A 41 1.13 -9.07 -1.81
C GLY A 41 1.06 -7.59 -1.43
N PRO A 42 0.35 -6.79 -2.23
CA PRO A 42 0.15 -5.37 -1.95
C PRO A 42 -0.64 -5.17 -0.65
N ASP A 43 -0.11 -4.33 0.23
CA ASP A 43 -0.73 -4.04 1.52
C ASP A 43 -1.56 -2.74 1.46
N PRO A 44 -2.85 -2.75 1.85
CA PRO A 44 -3.72 -1.57 1.73
C PRO A 44 -3.25 -0.38 2.59
N THR A 45 -2.55 -0.63 3.70
CA THR A 45 -2.09 0.46 4.58
C THR A 45 -0.93 1.22 3.93
N THR A 46 0.01 0.52 3.30
CA THR A 46 1.08 1.15 2.52
C THR A 46 0.53 1.97 1.35
N VAL A 47 -0.48 1.45 0.64
CA VAL A 47 -1.14 2.16 -0.47
C VAL A 47 -1.78 3.46 0.00
N ALA A 48 -2.42 3.49 1.16
CA ALA A 48 -3.02 4.69 1.71
C ALA A 48 -1.97 5.78 2.02
N VAL A 49 -0.85 5.39 2.63
CA VAL A 49 0.24 6.32 2.98
C VAL A 49 0.94 6.85 1.74
N THR A 50 1.19 6.01 0.73
CA THR A 50 1.76 6.49 -0.53
C THR A 50 0.79 7.40 -1.29
N ALA A 51 -0.52 7.12 -1.25
CA ALA A 51 -1.53 7.99 -1.86
C ALA A 51 -1.57 9.39 -1.23
N THR A 52 -1.48 9.48 0.11
CA THR A 52 -1.45 10.78 0.79
C THR A 52 -0.15 11.53 0.50
N LEU A 53 0.99 10.84 0.44
CA LEU A 53 2.26 11.43 0.03
C LEU A 53 2.19 12.01 -1.39
N VAL A 54 1.67 11.25 -2.36
CA VAL A 54 1.49 11.72 -3.73
C VAL A 54 0.52 12.90 -3.80
N GLY A 55 -0.59 12.84 -3.06
CA GLY A 55 -1.54 13.96 -2.96
C GLY A 55 -0.89 15.24 -2.44
N ALA A 56 -0.05 15.13 -1.41
CA ALA A 56 0.71 16.26 -0.86
C ALA A 56 1.77 16.79 -1.83
N LEU A 57 2.35 15.94 -2.68
CA LEU A 57 3.29 16.38 -3.71
C LEU A 57 2.56 17.11 -4.84
N MET A 58 1.42 16.59 -5.29
CA MET A 58 0.63 17.23 -6.33
C MET A 58 0.24 18.65 -5.97
N THR A 59 -0.18 18.91 -4.73
CA THR A 59 -0.49 20.28 -4.28
C THR A 59 0.73 21.19 -4.32
N ARG A 60 1.91 20.69 -3.94
CA ARG A 60 3.17 21.44 -4.01
C ARG A 60 3.65 21.71 -5.43
N LEU A 61 3.45 20.78 -6.36
CA LEU A 61 3.80 20.95 -7.78
C LEU A 61 2.87 21.95 -8.48
N VAL A 62 1.57 21.97 -8.13
CA VAL A 62 0.63 22.97 -8.65
C VAL A 62 1.02 24.38 -8.23
N ASP A 63 1.48 24.56 -6.98
CA ASP A 63 1.95 25.86 -6.47
C ASP A 63 3.24 26.36 -7.16
N GLN A 64 4.07 25.48 -7.73
CA GLN A 64 5.38 25.82 -8.31
C GLN A 64 5.39 25.88 -9.86
N GLY A 65 4.25 25.66 -10.51
CA GLY A 65 4.12 25.60 -11.96
C GLY A 65 4.24 24.17 -12.48
N VAL A 66 3.17 23.69 -13.12
CA VAL A 66 3.01 22.31 -13.59
C VAL A 66 4.14 21.94 -14.57
N PRO A 67 5.03 20.98 -14.25
CA PRO A 67 5.92 20.39 -15.24
C PRO A 67 5.11 19.48 -16.18
N ASP A 68 5.46 19.46 -17.47
CA ASP A 68 4.82 18.62 -18.51
C ASP A 68 4.88 17.11 -18.21
N ASP A 69 5.80 16.67 -17.34
CA ASP A 69 5.95 15.28 -16.93
C ASP A 69 5.77 15.09 -15.41
N LEU A 70 4.51 14.92 -14.99
CA LEU A 70 4.12 14.65 -13.61
C LEU A 70 4.52 13.26 -13.11
N LEU A 71 4.88 12.34 -14.00
CA LEU A 71 5.12 10.94 -13.65
C LEU A 71 6.51 10.72 -13.10
N ALA A 72 7.51 11.37 -13.69
CA ALA A 72 8.89 11.26 -13.25
C ALA A 72 9.08 11.68 -11.77
N PRO A 73 8.57 12.84 -11.31
CA PRO A 73 8.68 13.23 -9.90
C PRO A 73 7.99 12.26 -8.95
N VAL A 74 6.80 11.79 -9.31
CA VAL A 74 6.00 10.86 -8.50
C VAL A 74 6.71 9.51 -8.38
N ALA A 75 7.19 8.97 -9.50
CA ALA A 75 7.90 7.70 -9.53
C ALA A 75 9.20 7.76 -8.73
N ILE A 76 9.96 8.86 -8.84
CA ILE A 76 11.20 9.06 -8.08
C ILE A 76 10.91 9.07 -6.57
N ILE A 77 9.87 9.77 -6.12
CA ILE A 77 9.57 9.86 -4.69
C ILE A 77 8.99 8.55 -4.15
N MET A 78 8.18 7.83 -4.95
CA MET A 78 7.77 6.46 -4.60
C MET A 78 8.97 5.54 -4.50
N ALA A 79 9.91 5.59 -5.44
CA ALA A 79 11.11 4.76 -5.43
C ALA A 79 12.02 5.08 -4.23
N LEU A 80 12.23 6.36 -3.91
CA LEU A 80 13.03 6.78 -2.76
C LEU A 80 12.38 6.37 -1.43
N SER A 81 11.07 6.55 -1.29
CA SER A 81 10.35 6.15 -0.07
C SER A 81 10.36 4.63 0.11
N ALA A 82 10.16 3.86 -0.96
CA ALA A 82 10.27 2.41 -0.95
C ALA A 82 11.70 1.93 -0.64
N ALA A 83 12.72 2.54 -1.23
CA ALA A 83 14.12 2.21 -0.96
C ALA A 83 14.50 2.50 0.49
N LEU A 84 14.12 3.65 1.03
CA LEU A 84 14.37 4.01 2.42
C LEU A 84 13.65 3.04 3.38
N ALA A 85 12.39 2.73 3.12
CA ALA A 85 11.65 1.73 3.88
C ALA A 85 12.34 0.35 3.82
N GLY A 86 12.78 -0.07 2.63
CA GLY A 86 13.50 -1.32 2.44
C GLY A 86 14.83 -1.37 3.21
N ILE A 87 15.61 -0.29 3.21
CA ILE A 87 16.87 -0.19 3.98
C ILE A 87 16.59 -0.28 5.48
N LEU A 88 15.58 0.44 5.99
CA LEU A 88 15.18 0.40 7.39
C LEU A 88 14.71 -1.00 7.81
N LEU A 89 13.86 -1.63 6.99
CA LEU A 89 13.38 -3.00 7.21
C LEU A 89 14.53 -4.01 7.16
N CYS A 90 15.48 -3.85 6.24
CA CYS A 90 16.68 -4.68 6.17
C CYS A 90 17.54 -4.53 7.43
N GLY A 91 17.75 -3.30 7.90
CA GLY A 91 18.44 -3.01 9.16
C GLY A 91 17.77 -3.65 10.37
N LEU A 92 16.43 -3.54 10.47
CA LEU A 92 15.65 -4.18 11.53
C LEU A 92 15.71 -5.72 11.46
N GLY A 93 15.73 -6.28 10.24
CA GLY A 93 15.93 -7.71 10.00
C GLY A 93 17.30 -8.20 10.47
N LEU A 94 18.37 -7.46 10.14
CA LEU A 94 19.73 -7.76 10.61
C LEU A 94 19.86 -7.63 12.13
N ALA A 95 19.19 -6.65 12.72
CA ALA A 95 19.13 -6.46 14.18
C ALA A 95 18.30 -7.55 14.91
N ARG A 96 17.70 -8.51 14.19
CA ARG A 96 16.82 -9.57 14.73
C ARG A 96 15.68 -9.02 15.61
N ALA A 97 15.20 -7.82 15.30
CA ALA A 97 14.14 -7.14 16.05
C ALA A 97 12.77 -7.86 15.98
N GLY A 98 12.63 -8.89 15.14
CA GLY A 98 11.42 -9.72 15.05
C GLY A 98 11.05 -10.45 16.35
N GLY A 99 11.97 -10.57 17.31
CA GLY A 99 11.65 -11.09 18.65
C GLY A 99 10.69 -10.21 19.45
N ALA A 100 10.58 -8.92 19.11
CA ALA A 100 9.72 -7.96 19.82
C ALA A 100 8.22 -8.23 19.64
N ILE A 101 7.82 -9.00 18.62
CA ILE A 101 6.43 -9.45 18.39
C ILE A 101 5.86 -10.19 19.61
N ARG A 102 6.71 -10.83 20.43
CA ARG A 102 6.30 -11.57 21.63
C ARG A 102 5.74 -10.69 22.74
N PHE A 103 5.97 -9.38 22.70
CA PHE A 103 5.46 -8.43 23.68
C PHE A 103 4.11 -7.81 23.31
N ILE A 104 3.57 -8.14 22.13
CA ILE A 104 2.30 -7.59 21.67
C ILE A 104 1.15 -8.37 22.34
N PRO A 105 0.25 -7.70 23.09
CA PRO A 105 -0.90 -8.35 23.70
C PRO A 105 -1.83 -8.93 22.63
N TYR A 106 -2.30 -10.17 22.85
CA TYR A 106 -3.31 -10.80 21.99
C TYR A 106 -4.56 -9.94 21.69
N PRO A 107 -5.08 -9.11 22.62
CA PRO A 107 -6.21 -8.22 22.33
C PRO A 107 -5.96 -7.25 21.17
N VAL A 108 -4.73 -6.72 21.03
CA VAL A 108 -4.39 -5.78 19.95
C VAL A 108 -4.39 -6.48 18.59
N ILE A 109 -3.83 -7.69 18.56
CA ILE A 109 -3.81 -8.55 17.37
C ILE A 109 -5.25 -8.88 16.95
N GLY A 110 -6.09 -9.29 17.90
CA GLY A 110 -7.49 -9.62 17.65
C GLY A 110 -8.31 -8.42 17.14
N GLY A 111 -8.13 -7.24 17.74
CA GLY A 111 -8.81 -6.02 17.30
C GLY A 111 -8.41 -5.59 15.89
N PHE A 112 -7.12 -5.61 15.57
CA PHE A 112 -6.63 -5.29 14.23
C PHE A 112 -7.13 -6.27 13.18
N LEU A 113 -6.99 -7.59 13.41
CA LEU A 113 -7.47 -8.62 12.48
C LEU A 113 -8.99 -8.56 12.30
N GLY A 114 -9.75 -8.32 13.37
CA GLY A 114 -11.20 -8.14 13.31
C GLY A 114 -11.60 -6.94 12.46
N ALA A 115 -10.92 -5.80 12.64
CA ALA A 115 -11.14 -4.62 11.82
C ALA A 115 -10.76 -4.86 10.35
N THR A 116 -9.63 -5.51 10.06
CA THR A 116 -9.24 -5.88 8.69
C THR A 116 -10.28 -6.77 8.03
N GLY A 117 -10.82 -7.76 8.75
CA GLY A 117 -11.90 -8.62 8.25
C GLY A 117 -13.17 -7.83 7.92
N CYS A 118 -13.60 -6.94 8.81
CA CYS A 118 -14.76 -6.07 8.56
C CYS A 118 -14.55 -5.14 7.35
N LEU A 119 -13.36 -4.55 7.21
CA LEU A 119 -12.99 -3.72 6.06
C LEU A 119 -12.93 -4.51 4.75
N MET A 120 -12.50 -5.77 4.80
CA MET A 120 -12.45 -6.64 3.63
C MET A 120 -13.86 -6.99 3.14
N VAL A 121 -14.77 -7.28 4.07
CA VAL A 121 -16.19 -7.54 3.76
C VAL A 121 -16.86 -6.29 3.19
N SER A 122 -16.70 -5.13 3.83
CA SER A 122 -17.30 -3.88 3.33
C SER A 122 -16.72 -3.46 1.98
N GLY A 123 -15.41 -3.66 1.77
CA GLY A 123 -14.76 -3.48 0.48
C GLY A 123 -15.33 -4.41 -0.61
N ALA A 124 -15.56 -5.69 -0.29
CA ALA A 124 -16.15 -6.64 -1.23
C ALA A 124 -17.59 -6.26 -1.60
N VAL A 125 -18.43 -5.88 -0.64
CA VAL A 125 -19.79 -5.42 -0.91
C VAL A 125 -19.79 -4.18 -1.80
N ARG A 126 -18.89 -3.22 -1.53
CA ARG A 126 -18.74 -2.01 -2.36
C ARG A 126 -18.36 -2.32 -3.80
N VAL A 127 -17.53 -3.34 -4.03
CA VAL A 127 -17.14 -3.78 -5.38
C VAL A 127 -18.30 -4.48 -6.11
N ILE A 128 -19.13 -5.23 -5.38
CA ILE A 128 -20.26 -5.97 -5.98
C ILE A 128 -21.43 -5.04 -6.31
N THR A 129 -21.75 -4.09 -5.42
CA THR A 129 -22.94 -3.23 -5.54
C THR A 129 -22.67 -1.96 -6.36
N ASP A 130 -21.41 -1.64 -6.66
CA ASP A 130 -20.92 -0.38 -7.24
C ASP A 130 -21.32 0.90 -6.46
N HIS A 131 -22.08 0.74 -5.37
CA HIS A 131 -22.45 1.79 -4.44
C HIS A 131 -21.53 1.74 -3.23
N GLY A 132 -20.85 2.85 -2.96
CA GLY A 132 -20.17 3.05 -1.69
C GLY A 132 -21.20 3.05 -0.58
N ILE A 133 -21.06 2.16 0.39
CA ILE A 133 -21.83 2.24 1.63
C ILE A 133 -21.32 3.46 2.38
N ALA A 134 -21.85 4.63 2.04
CA ALA A 134 -21.65 5.85 2.78
C ALA A 134 -22.54 5.76 4.01
N ILE A 135 -21.93 5.62 5.18
CA ILE A 135 -22.53 5.82 6.51
C ILE A 135 -22.98 7.28 6.74
N SER A 136 -23.24 8.01 5.67
CA SER A 136 -23.72 9.40 5.66
C SER A 136 -25.19 9.51 5.26
N ASP A 137 -25.88 8.38 5.02
CA ASP A 137 -27.28 8.32 4.61
C ASP A 137 -28.20 7.76 5.72
N MET A 138 -27.76 7.83 6.99
CA MET A 138 -28.61 7.62 8.15
C MET A 138 -28.91 8.96 8.82
N ASP A 139 -29.66 9.80 8.11
CA ASP A 139 -30.53 10.83 8.69
C ASP A 139 -31.97 10.56 8.26
#